data_AF-A0A4Y3TW27-F1
#
_entry.id   AF-A0A4Y3TW27-F1
#
_cell.length_a   1.000
_cell.length_b   1.000
_cell.length_c   1.000
_cell.angle_alpha   90.00
_cell.angle_beta   90.00
_cell.angle_gamma   90.00
#
_symmetry.space_group_name_H-M   'P 1'
#
loop_
_entity.id
_entity.type
_entity.pdbx_description
1 polymer ?
#
loop_
_entity_poly.entity_id
_entity_poly.type
_entity_poly.pdbx_seq_one_letter_code
_entity_poly.pdbx_strand_id
1 'polypeptide(L)'
;MLRAIPSRRTGQPRYHFRRIVPAMLRPLLGKTEISLVLHTSDKLVARERAAALYARTGQLFRAGKMQNPSREDLLVLYGELIENYEIALKAYGVSLVIP
;
A
#
# COMPACT_ATOMS: atom_id res chain seq x y z
N MET A 1 12.70 -8.46 5.03
CA MET A 1 13.53 -8.39 3.81
C MET A 1 12.63 -8.09 2.62
N LEU A 2 12.85 -6.98 1.91
CA LEU A 2 12.18 -6.71 0.63
C LEU A 2 12.75 -7.68 -0.43
N ARG A 3 11.93 -8.61 -0.92
CA ARG A 3 12.29 -9.47 -2.06
C ARG A 3 11.70 -8.85 -3.33
N ALA A 4 12.56 -8.41 -4.23
CA ALA A 4 12.17 -8.05 -5.59
C ALA A 4 12.04 -9.35 -6.40
N ILE A 5 10.85 -9.66 -6.89
CA ILE A 5 10.61 -10.80 -7.77
C ILE A 5 10.40 -10.24 -9.18
N PRO A 6 11.34 -10.44 -10.13
CA PRO A 6 11.13 -10.02 -11.51
C PRO A 6 10.04 -10.87 -12.16
N SER A 7 8.95 -10.23 -12.62
CA SER A 7 7.90 -10.92 -13.40
C SER A 7 8.40 -11.16 -14.83
N ARG A 8 8.56 -12.43 -15.22
CA ARG A 8 8.97 -12.85 -16.57
C ARG A 8 7.87 -12.74 -17.64
N ARG A 9 6.69 -12.19 -17.32
CA ARG A 9 5.60 -12.02 -18.30
C ARG A 9 5.50 -10.63 -18.93
N THR A 10 6.14 -9.59 -18.37
CA THR A 10 6.07 -8.20 -18.88
C THR A 10 7.32 -7.34 -18.62
N GLY A 11 8.50 -7.96 -18.56
CA GLY A 11 9.76 -7.27 -18.87
C GLY A 11 10.33 -6.22 -17.89
N GLN A 12 9.73 -5.97 -16.72
CA GLN A 12 10.35 -5.09 -15.72
C GLN A 12 10.26 -5.64 -14.29
N PRO A 13 11.36 -5.70 -13.53
CA PRO A 13 11.32 -6.00 -12.10
C PRO A 13 10.50 -4.93 -11.38
N ARG A 14 9.51 -5.34 -10.59
CA ARG A 14 8.67 -4.42 -9.81
C ARG A 14 8.88 -4.72 -8.33
N TYR A 15 9.18 -3.69 -7.55
CA TYR A 15 9.19 -3.82 -6.10
C TYR A 15 7.76 -3.90 -5.55
N HIS A 16 7.59 -4.54 -4.40
CA HIS A 16 6.31 -4.63 -3.69
C HIS A 16 6.45 -4.05 -2.28
N PHE A 17 5.47 -3.27 -1.88
CA PHE A 17 5.24 -2.88 -0.50
C PHE A 17 4.35 -3.92 0.18
N ARG A 18 4.77 -4.40 1.35
CA ARG A 18 3.98 -5.30 2.18
C ARG A 18 4.01 -4.82 3.63
N ARG A 19 2.83 -4.72 4.24
CA ARG A 19 2.72 -4.36 5.65
C ARG A 19 1.64 -5.19 6.33
N ILE A 20 1.99 -5.79 7.46
CA ILE A 20 1.05 -6.56 8.29
C ILE A 20 0.03 -5.59 8.92
N VAL A 21 -1.24 -5.97 8.85
CA VAL A 21 -2.34 -5.27 9.53
C VAL A 21 -2.34 -5.68 11.01
N PRO A 22 -2.38 -4.73 11.96
CA PRO A 22 -2.50 -5.01 13.39
C PRO A 22 -3.71 -5.90 13.70
N ALA A 23 -3.56 -6.86 14.63
CA ALA A 23 -4.55 -7.90 14.90
C ALA A 23 -5.97 -7.34 15.12
N MET A 24 -6.10 -6.25 15.87
CA MET A 24 -7.36 -5.58 16.16
C MET A 24 -8.07 -5.01 14.92
N LEU A 25 -7.33 -4.64 13.87
CA LEU A 25 -7.88 -4.05 12.65
C LEU A 25 -8.17 -5.10 11.57
N ARG A 26 -7.69 -6.34 11.72
CA ARG A 26 -7.91 -7.41 10.74
C ARG A 26 -9.38 -7.76 10.54
N PRO A 27 -10.22 -7.89 11.60
CA PRO A 27 -11.64 -8.18 11.42
C PRO A 27 -12.37 -7.04 10.71
N LEU A 28 -11.93 -5.80 10.92
CA LEU A 28 -12.56 -4.60 10.36
C LEU A 28 -12.21 -4.45 8.87
N LEU A 29 -10.92 -4.54 8.54
CA LEU A 29 -10.43 -4.41 7.16
C LEU A 29 -10.61 -5.69 6.32
N GLY A 30 -10.91 -6.83 6.95
CA GLY A 30 -10.99 -8.13 6.27
C GLY A 30 -9.68 -8.58 5.64
N LYS A 31 -8.54 -8.04 6.09
CA LYS A 31 -7.20 -8.27 5.53
C LYS A 31 -6.17 -8.46 6.64
N THR A 32 -5.24 -9.39 6.41
CA THR A 32 -4.10 -9.64 7.31
C THR A 32 -2.85 -8.85 6.93
N GLU A 33 -2.75 -8.46 5.66
CA GLU A 33 -1.69 -7.61 5.13
C GLU A 33 -2.19 -6.65 4.06
N ILE A 34 -1.50 -5.51 3.93
CA ILE A 34 -1.61 -4.57 2.83
C ILE A 34 -0.44 -4.87 1.88
N SER A 35 -0.75 -5.22 0.63
CA SER A 35 0.23 -5.52 -0.41
C SER A 35 -0.02 -4.64 -1.62
N LEU A 36 0.96 -3.85 -2.02
CA LEU A 36 0.87 -2.94 -3.17
C LEU A 36 2.10 -3.07 -4.05
N VAL A 37 1.89 -3.10 -5.35
CA VAL A 37 2.99 -3.06 -6.33
C VAL A 37 3.51 -1.64 -6.38
N LEU A 38 4.83 -1.45 -6.36
CA LEU A 38 5.46 -0.13 -6.38
C LEU A 38 5.64 0.44 -7.78
N HIS A 39 5.35 -0.36 -8.81
CA HIS A 39 5.44 -0.03 -10.24
C HIS A 39 6.72 0.73 -10.62
N THR A 40 7.85 0.23 -10.14
CA THR A 40 9.18 0.72 -10.49
C THR A 40 10.19 -0.41 -10.34
N SER A 41 11.21 -0.38 -11.21
CA SER A 41 12.42 -1.19 -11.14
C SER A 41 13.57 -0.47 -10.43
N ASP A 42 13.43 0.83 -10.19
CA ASP A 42 14.41 1.64 -9.47
C ASP A 42 14.26 1.44 -7.96
N LYS A 43 15.37 1.05 -7.32
CA LYS A 43 15.43 0.76 -5.88
C LYS A 43 15.21 2.01 -5.01
N LEU A 44 15.72 3.17 -5.42
CA LEU A 44 15.57 4.42 -4.69
C LEU A 44 14.11 4.88 -4.73
N VAL A 45 13.52 4.92 -5.93
CA VAL A 45 12.10 5.26 -6.11
C VAL A 45 11.19 4.28 -5.36
N ALA A 46 11.53 2.98 -5.38
CA ALA A 46 10.80 1.98 -4.60
C ALA A 46 10.87 2.26 -3.09
N ARG A 47 12.04 2.63 -2.57
CA ARG A 47 12.20 2.94 -1.14
C ARG A 47 11.40 4.18 -0.74
N GLU A 48 11.41 5.22 -1.55
CA GLU A 48 10.64 6.44 -1.32
C GLU A 48 9.14 6.16 -1.32
N ARG A 49 8.63 5.45 -2.34
CA ARG A 49 7.22 5.05 -2.40
C ARG A 49 6.83 4.17 -1.23
N ALA A 50 7.68 3.20 -0.85
CA ALA A 50 7.45 2.35 0.31
C ALA A 50 7.42 3.15 1.62
N ALA A 51 8.30 4.13 1.80
CA ALA A 51 8.34 4.99 2.98
C ALA A 51 7.06 5.85 3.09
N ALA A 52 6.60 6.42 1.98
CA ALA A 52 5.34 7.16 1.93
C ALA A 52 4.14 6.28 2.30
N LEU A 53 4.05 5.07 1.72
CA LEU A 53 3.03 4.08 2.07
C LEU A 53 3.11 3.66 3.55
N TYR A 54 4.32 3.51 4.10
CA TYR A 54 4.51 3.19 5.51
C TYR A 54 4.06 4.33 6.43
N ALA A 55 4.34 5.59 6.09
CA ALA A 55 3.86 6.72 6.89
C ALA A 55 2.32 6.75 6.93
N ARG A 56 1.68 6.63 5.76
CA ARG A 56 0.20 6.66 5.62
C ARG A 56 -0.49 5.48 6.30
N THR A 57 -0.02 4.26 6.04
CA THR A 57 -0.57 3.07 6.75
C THR A 57 -0.33 3.14 8.27
N GLY A 58 0.71 3.86 8.71
CA GLY A 58 0.95 4.12 10.14
C GLY A 58 -0.07 5.09 10.75
N GLN A 59 -0.51 6.10 9.99
CA GLN A 59 -1.59 6.99 10.40
C GLN A 59 -2.92 6.24 10.49
N LEU A 60 -3.25 5.43 9.47
CA LEU A 60 -4.44 4.56 9.47
C LEU A 60 -4.49 3.67 10.71
N PHE A 61 -3.38 3.00 11.02
CA PHE A 61 -3.33 2.10 12.18
C PHE A 61 -3.42 2.83 13.52
N ARG A 62 -2.88 4.06 13.61
CA ARG A 62 -3.03 4.89 14.80
C ARG A 62 -4.46 5.38 14.98
N ALA A 63 -5.11 5.84 13.91
CA ALA A 63 -6.53 6.21 13.93
C ALA A 63 -7.39 5.01 14.36
N GLY A 64 -7.17 3.85 13.75
CA GLY A 64 -7.82 2.59 14.12
C GLY A 64 -7.62 2.18 15.58
N LYS A 65 -6.45 2.48 16.17
CA LYS A 65 -6.15 2.14 17.56
C LYS A 65 -6.69 3.15 18.57
N MET A 66 -6.64 4.44 18.25
CA MET A 66 -6.97 5.52 19.19
C MET A 66 -8.46 5.89 19.17
N GLN A 67 -9.13 5.75 18.03
CA GLN A 67 -10.47 6.31 17.83
C GLN A 67 -11.57 5.26 17.85
N ASN A 68 -11.23 3.97 18.04
CA ASN A 68 -12.14 2.83 17.88
C ASN A 68 -13.15 3.01 16.73
N PRO A 69 -12.66 3.37 15.52
CA PRO A 69 -13.52 3.76 14.42
C PRO A 69 -14.39 2.59 13.95
N SER A 70 -15.53 2.92 13.35
CA SER A 70 -16.38 1.90 12.72
C SER A 70 -15.64 1.21 11.58
N ARG A 71 -16.17 0.07 11.14
CA ARG A 71 -15.63 -0.64 9.98
C ARG A 71 -15.64 0.26 8.74
N GLU A 72 -16.70 1.03 8.57
CA GLU A 72 -16.94 1.93 7.46
C GLU A 72 -15.88 3.04 7.41
N ASP A 73 -15.57 3.67 8.54
CA ASP A 73 -14.53 4.71 8.64
C ASP A 73 -13.15 4.17 8.21
N LEU A 74 -12.81 2.95 8.65
CA LEU A 74 -11.55 2.32 8.27
C LEU A 74 -11.48 1.95 6.79
N LEU A 75 -12.62 1.57 6.19
CA LEU A 75 -12.70 1.30 4.77
C LEU A 75 -12.56 2.58 3.95
N VAL A 76 -13.13 3.69 4.39
CA VAL A 76 -12.94 5.01 3.76
C VAL A 76 -11.47 5.41 3.78
N LEU A 77 -10.83 5.39 4.95
CA LEU A 77 -9.41 5.73 5.08
C LEU A 77 -8.50 4.79 4.28
N TYR A 78 -8.86 3.51 4.19
CA TYR A 78 -8.15 2.56 3.34
C TYR A 78 -8.34 2.86 1.85
N GLY A 79 -9.56 3.20 1.43
CA GLY A 79 -9.87 3.63 0.07
C GLY A 79 -9.08 4.87 -0.33
N GLU A 80 -9.09 5.90 0.51
CA GLU A 80 -8.31 7.12 0.31
C GLU A 80 -6.81 6.83 0.19
N LEU A 81 -6.28 5.86 0.95
CA LEU A 81 -4.88 5.47 0.86
C LEU A 81 -4.54 4.87 -0.51
N ILE A 82 -5.42 4.04 -1.06
CA ILE A 82 -5.25 3.44 -2.39
C ILE A 82 -5.41 4.50 -3.48
N GLU A 83 -6.46 5.30 -3.43
CA GLU A 83 -6.73 6.33 -4.43
C GLU A 83 -5.61 7.38 -4.48
N ASN A 84 -5.14 7.86 -3.33
CA ASN A 84 -4.00 8.77 -3.27
C ASN A 84 -2.72 8.14 -3.85
N TYR A 85 -2.53 6.84 -3.65
CA TYR A 85 -1.40 6.12 -4.21
C TYR A 85 -1.51 6.00 -5.74
N GLU A 86 -2.71 5.73 -6.26
CA GLU A 86 -3.00 5.70 -7.69
C GLU A 86 -2.80 7.07 -8.35
N ILE A 87 -3.29 8.14 -7.72
CA ILE A 87 -3.07 9.52 -8.19
C ILE A 87 -1.58 9.83 -8.23
N ALA A 88 -0.84 9.48 -7.17
CA ALA A 88 0.61 9.67 -7.13
C ALA A 88 1.30 8.89 -8.27
N LEU A 89 0.91 7.63 -8.49
CA LEU A 89 1.44 6.83 -9.61
C LEU A 89 1.14 7.46 -10.97
N LYS A 90 -0.10 7.95 -11.21
CA LYS A 90 -0.47 8.66 -12.43
C LYS A 90 0.36 9.94 -12.62
N ALA A 91 0.61 10.70 -11.56
CA ALA A 91 1.47 11.88 -11.60
C ALA A 91 2.94 11.53 -11.96
N TYR A 92 3.39 10.32 -11.61
CA TYR A 92 4.68 9.79 -12.06
C TYR A 92 4.66 9.16 -13.47
N GLY A 93 3.54 9.25 -14.20
CA GLY A 93 3.38 8.63 -15.53
C GLY A 93 3.19 7.11 -15.50
N VAL A 94 2.77 6.55 -14.36
CA VAL A 94 2.66 5.10 -14.13
C VAL A 94 1.20 4.72 -13.91
N SER A 95 0.62 3.91 -14.80
CA SER A 95 -0.77 3.43 -14.66
C SER A 95 -0.82 2.07 -13.95
N LEU A 96 -1.73 1.94 -12.98
CA LEU A 96 -2.02 0.69 -12.28
C LEU A 96 -2.91 -0.17 -13.18
N VAL A 97 -2.35 -1.23 -13.77
CA VAL A 97 -3.17 -2.32 -14.33
C VAL A 97 -3.57 -3.20 -13.15
N ILE A 98 -4.78 -3.00 -12.66
CA ILE A 98 -5.43 -3.92 -11.72
C ILE A 98 -5.88 -5.13 -12.57
N PRO A 99 -5.47 -6.37 -12.25
CA PRO A 99 -6.00 -7.57 -12.91
C PRO A 99 -7.46 -7.84 -12.54
#